data_AF-A0A556SX13-F1
#
_entry.id   AF-A0A556SX13-F1
#
_cell.length_a   1.000
_cell.length_b   1.000
_cell.length_c   1.000
_cell.angle_alpha   90.00
_cell.angle_beta   90.00
_cell.angle_gamma   90.00
#
_symmetry.space_group_name_H-M   'P 1'
#
loop_
_entity.id
_entity.type
_entity.pdbx_description
1 polymer ?
#
loop_
_entity_poly.entity_id
_entity_poly.type
_entity_poly.pdbx_seq_one_letter_code
_entity_poly.pdbx_strand_id
1 'polypeptide(L)' 'MFGGANESLLSYKKTETDQEQQEMIKEIQSLIDSSYNENELQKIILDDIDCNYYYLNEWSSSKDWLVHMLFILQNS' A
#
# COMPACT_ATOMS: atom_id res chain seq x y z
N MET A 1 -9.93 14.34 5.00
CA MET A 1 -9.11 13.61 6.00
C MET A 1 -9.90 12.37 6.39
N PHE A 2 -9.36 11.17 6.10
CA PHE A 2 -10.12 9.91 6.16
C PHE A 2 -9.96 9.12 7.47
N GLY A 3 -9.24 9.65 8.47
CA GLY A 3 -8.90 8.91 9.69
C GLY A 3 -7.46 8.40 9.63
N GLY A 4 -7.22 7.15 10.05
CA GLY A 4 -5.94 6.48 9.94
C GLY A 4 -5.71 5.85 8.56
N ALA A 5 -4.61 5.10 8.41
CA ALA A 5 -4.23 4.48 7.14
C ALA A 5 -5.28 3.45 6.66
N ASN A 6 -5.83 2.66 7.58
CA ASN A 6 -6.85 1.67 7.26
C ASN A 6 -8.16 2.33 6.81
N GLU A 7 -8.63 3.37 7.49
CA GLU A 7 -9.83 4.09 7.09
C GLU A 7 -9.66 4.81 5.75
N SER A 8 -8.44 5.28 5.45
CA SER A 8 -8.10 5.85 4.15
C SER A 8 -8.20 4.80 3.04
N LEU A 9 -7.67 3.60 3.26
CA LEU A 9 -7.73 2.50 2.29
C LEU A 9 -9.16 1.96 2.10
N LEU A 10 -9.95 1.88 3.17
CA LEU A 10 -11.37 1.52 3.10
C LEU A 10 -12.19 2.58 2.38
N SER A 11 -11.83 3.86 2.52
CA SER A 11 -12.48 4.96 1.80
C SER A 11 -12.15 4.91 0.29
N TYR A 12 -10.90 4.63 -0.07
CA TYR A 12 -10.48 4.36 -1.45
C TYR A 12 -11.31 3.24 -2.06
N LYS A 13 -11.40 2.08 -1.39
CA LYS A 13 -12.16 0.91 -1.86
C LYS A 13 -13.65 1.17 -2.09
N LYS A 14 -14.25 2.09 -1.34
CA LYS A 14 -15.66 2.48 -1.51
C LYS A 14 -15.88 3.48 -2.65
N THR A 15 -14.84 4.19 -3.06
CA THR A 15 -14.93 5.34 -3.96
C THR A 15 -14.49 4.98 -5.37
N GLU A 16 -13.38 4.27 -5.50
CA GLU A 16 -12.80 3.92 -6.80
C GLU A 16 -13.49 2.72 -7.45
N THR A 17 -13.37 2.63 -8.77
CA THR A 17 -13.95 1.53 -9.55
C THR A 17 -13.25 0.20 -9.29
N ASP A 18 -13.94 -0.90 -9.58
CA ASP A 18 -13.35 -2.25 -9.50
C ASP A 18 -12.07 -2.35 -10.35
N GLN A 19 -12.02 -1.67 -11.51
CA GLN A 19 -10.84 -1.69 -12.37
C GLN A 19 -9.63 -1.01 -11.72
N GLU A 20 -9.81 0.18 -11.16
CA GLU A 20 -8.74 0.90 -10.43
C GLU A 20 -8.26 0.11 -9.21
N GLN A 21 -9.18 -0.54 -8.50
CA GLN A 21 -8.82 -1.43 -7.39
C GLN A 21 -8.00 -2.64 -7.86
N GLN A 22 -8.37 -3.27 -8.99
CA GLN A 22 -7.61 -4.39 -9.56
C GLN A 22 -6.22 -3.98 -10.05
N GLU A 23 -6.08 -2.77 -10.59
CA GLU A 23 -4.77 -2.23 -11.00
C GLU A 23 -3.88 -1.98 -9.78
N MET A 24 -4.40 -1.33 -8.73
CA MET A 24 -3.67 -1.13 -7.48
C MET A 24 -3.23 -2.47 -6.85
N ILE A 25 -4.11 -3.47 -6.81
CA ILE A 25 -3.79 -4.81 -6.30
C ILE A 25 -2.61 -5.42 -7.07
N LYS A 26 -2.59 -5.29 -8.41
CA LYS A 26 -1.50 -5.82 -9.25
C LYS A 26 -0.19 -5.09 -9.01
N GLU A 27 -0.21 -3.76 -8.87
CA GLU A 27 0.98 -2.96 -8.59
C GLU A 27 1.58 -3.30 -7.23
N ILE A 28 0.75 -3.39 -6.18
CA ILE A 28 1.17 -3.81 -4.84
C ILE A 28 1.78 -5.21 -4.88
N GLN A 29 1.13 -6.17 -5.56
CA GLN A 29 1.65 -7.53 -5.71
C GLN A 29 3.00 -7.54 -6.43
N SER A 30 3.16 -6.73 -7.49
CA SER A 30 4.43 -6.60 -8.21
C SER A 30 5.55 -6.06 -7.34
N LEU A 31 5.27 -5.12 -6.43
CA LEU A 31 6.28 -4.61 -5.49
C LEU A 31 6.66 -5.67 -4.45
N ILE A 32 5.69 -6.43 -3.93
CA ILE A 32 5.94 -7.54 -2.99
C ILE A 32 6.84 -8.61 -3.63
N ASP A 33 6.54 -8.99 -4.88
CA ASP A 33 7.24 -10.06 -5.62
C ASP A 33 8.56 -9.60 -6.25
N SER A 34 8.85 -8.29 -6.22
CA SER A 34 10.10 -7.74 -6.72
C SER A 34 11.32 -8.20 -5.92
N SER A 35 12.49 -8.12 -6.56
CA SER A 35 13.78 -8.34 -5.93
C SER A 35 14.32 -7.12 -5.17
N TYR A 36 13.51 -6.06 -5.01
CA TYR A 36 13.94 -4.87 -4.27
C TYR A 36 14.17 -5.22 -2.80
N ASN A 37 15.26 -4.68 -2.26
CA ASN A 37 15.52 -4.72 -0.83
C ASN A 37 14.71 -3.65 -0.09
N GLU A 38 14.75 -3.70 1.24
CA GLU A 38 13.94 -2.80 2.09
C GLU A 38 14.22 -1.32 1.83
N ASN A 39 15.47 -0.90 1.67
CA ASN A 39 15.80 0.51 1.43
C ASN A 39 15.31 0.98 0.05
N GLU A 40 15.35 0.10 -0.95
CA GLU A 40 14.83 0.40 -2.28
C GLU A 40 13.31 0.55 -2.25
N LEU A 41 12.60 -0.35 -1.56
CA LEU A 41 11.15 -0.25 -1.39
C LEU A 41 10.74 1.00 -0.61
N GLN A 42 11.45 1.33 0.46
CA GLN A 42 11.20 2.57 1.22
C GLN A 42 11.35 3.80 0.35
N LYS A 43 12.43 3.89 -0.42
CA LYS A 43 12.64 5.01 -1.34
C LYS A 43 11.52 5.08 -2.37
N ILE A 44 11.14 3.97 -2.99
CA ILE A 44 10.06 3.95 -3.98
C ILE A 44 8.76 4.47 -3.36
N ILE A 45 8.40 4.00 -2.17
CA ILE A 45 7.12 4.31 -1.55
C ILE A 45 7.11 5.73 -0.96
N LEU A 46 8.11 6.08 -0.16
CA LEU A 46 8.14 7.33 0.59
C LEU A 46 8.63 8.50 -0.26
N ASP A 47 9.57 8.29 -1.18
CA ASP A 47 10.18 9.37 -1.95
C ASP A 47 9.67 9.43 -3.39
N ASP A 48 9.64 8.31 -4.12
CA ASP A 48 9.30 8.32 -5.55
C ASP A 48 7.77 8.41 -5.78
N ILE A 49 6.98 7.71 -4.97
CA ILE A 49 5.50 7.78 -4.94
C ILE A 49 5.01 8.95 -4.06
N ASP A 50 5.89 9.50 -3.21
CA ASP A 50 5.59 10.57 -2.25
C ASP A 50 4.48 10.20 -1.25
N CYS A 51 4.58 8.98 -0.68
CA CYS A 51 3.64 8.53 0.34
C CYS A 51 3.82 9.31 1.64
N ASN A 52 2.86 10.18 1.93
CA ASN A 52 2.83 11.00 3.15
C ASN A 52 2.56 10.20 4.45
N TYR A 53 2.26 8.91 4.34
CA TYR A 53 2.07 8.03 5.49
C TYR A 53 3.37 7.30 5.83
N TYR A 54 4.03 7.72 6.90
CA TYR A 54 5.26 7.06 7.37
C TYR A 54 4.95 5.73 8.08
N TYR A 55 4.69 4.69 7.28
CA TYR A 55 4.22 3.38 7.72
C TYR A 55 5.19 2.64 8.64
N LEU A 56 6.49 2.96 8.63
CA LEU A 56 7.50 2.33 9.49
C LEU A 56 7.29 2.61 10.99
N ASN A 57 6.41 3.54 11.35
CA ASN A 57 5.98 3.71 12.74
C ASN A 57 5.11 2.54 13.25
N GLU A 58 4.46 1.81 12.34
CA GLU A 58 3.52 0.73 12.67
C GLU A 58 3.92 -0.63 12.08
N TRP A 59 4.75 -0.64 11.04
CA TRP A 59 5.12 -1.83 10.28
C TRP A 59 6.62 -2.06 10.30
N SER A 60 7.05 -3.31 10.46
CA SER A 60 8.47 -3.70 10.54
C SER A 60 9.22 -3.59 9.21
N SER A 61 8.51 -3.62 8.09
CA SER A 61 9.08 -3.51 6.75
C SER A 61 8.06 -2.98 5.76
N SER A 62 8.56 -2.52 4.61
CA SER A 62 7.75 -2.10 3.47
C SER A 62 6.89 -3.25 2.95
N LYS A 63 7.45 -4.47 2.91
CA LYS A 63 6.69 -5.66 2.48
C LYS A 63 5.56 -6.01 3.45
N ASP A 64 5.78 -5.90 4.77
CA ASP A 64 4.71 -6.15 5.76
C ASP A 64 3.54 -5.18 5.58
N TRP A 65 3.85 -3.90 5.36
CA TRP A 65 2.82 -2.89 5.10
C TRP A 65 2.07 -3.13 3.79
N LEU A 66 2.77 -3.45 2.69
CA LEU A 66 2.16 -3.77 1.40
C LEU A 66 1.26 -5.03 1.46
N VAL A 67 1.70 -6.08 2.17
CA VAL A 67 0.90 -7.29 2.39
C VAL A 67 -0.38 -6.96 3.17
N HIS A 68 -0.30 -6.10 4.18
CA HIS A 68 -1.48 -5.64 4.91
C HIS A 68 -2.44 -4.83 4.03
N MET A 69 -1.93 -3.92 3.20
CA MET A 69 -2.77 -3.19 2.23
C MET A 69 -3.48 -4.16 1.29
N LEU A 70 -2.76 -5.15 0.76
CA LEU A 70 -3.31 -6.18 -0.13
C LEU A 70 -4.44 -6.96 0.56
N PHE A 71 -4.23 -7.35 1.82
CA PHE A 71 -5.25 -8.04 2.62
C PHE A 71 -6.54 -7.23 2.71
N ILE A 72 -6.46 -5.93 3.01
CA ILE A 72 -7.63 -5.03 3.10
C ILE A 72 -8.33 -4.91 1.74
N LEU A 73 -7.57 -4.67 0.67
CA LEU A 73 -8.13 -4.52 -0.68
C LEU A 73 -8.85 -5.77 -1.17
N GLN A 74 -8.37 -6.96 -0.79
CA GLN A 74 -8.96 -8.23 -1.22
C GLN A 74 -10.11 -8.73 -0.33
N ASN A 75 -10.11 -8.42 0.98
CA ASN A 75 -11.01 -9.09 1.94
C ASN A 75 -12.04 -8.18 2.64
N SER A 76 -12.04 -6.87 2.35
CA SER A 76 -12.95 -5.90 3.01
C SER A 76 -14.30 -5.68 2.31
#